data_AF-A0A4Y3WEX9-F1
#
_entry.id   AF-A0A4Y3WEX9-F1
#
_cell.length_a   1.000
_cell.length_b   1.000
_cell.length_c   1.000
_cell.angle_alpha   90.00
_cell.angle_beta   90.00
_cell.angle_gamma   90.00
#
_symmetry.space_group_name_H-M   'P 1'
#
loop_
_entity.id
_entity.type
_entity.pdbx_description
1 polymer ?
#
loop_
_entity_poly.entity_id
_entity_poly.type
_entity_poly.pdbx_seq_one_letter_code
_entity_poly.pdbx_strand_id
1 'polypeptide(L)'
;MVECWLLRGAGARPACLLRMAAGRPAEPSAAILDSRTLRLTPESGHRAGYDGAKRKKGSKLHLAVDTLGHLLALHVTPAAADDRAEVGRLAAAVQKATRPEDGNRFARRKHVKTII
;
A
#
# COMPACT_ATOMS: atom_id res chain seq x y z
N MET A 1 30.98 -16.80 12.84
CA MET A 1 31.56 -16.03 11.73
C MET A 1 30.47 -15.92 10.68
N VAL A 2 29.70 -14.84 10.76
CA VAL A 2 28.47 -14.61 9.99
C VAL A 2 28.85 -13.91 8.69
N GLU A 3 28.96 -14.70 7.62
CA GLU A 3 29.36 -14.18 6.31
C GLU A 3 28.22 -13.36 5.69
N CYS A 4 28.53 -12.08 5.52
CA CYS A 4 27.71 -10.97 5.06
C CYS A 4 27.56 -11.00 3.54
N TRP A 5 26.70 -11.87 3.04
CA TRP A 5 26.37 -11.96 1.60
C TRP A 5 24.92 -11.51 1.34
N LEU A 6 24.58 -10.21 1.41
CA LEU A 6 23.35 -9.72 0.74
C LEU A 6 23.21 -8.19 0.60
N LEU A 7 24.16 -7.49 -0.05
CA LEU A 7 23.96 -6.06 -0.38
C LEU A 7 24.42 -5.64 -1.78
N ARG A 8 24.55 -6.58 -2.72
CA ARG A 8 24.85 -6.24 -4.13
C ARG A 8 23.94 -7.04 -5.06
N GLY A 9 22.77 -6.51 -5.39
CA GLY A 9 22.05 -6.99 -6.58
C GLY A 9 20.54 -6.82 -6.65
N ALA A 10 19.82 -6.67 -5.54
CA ALA A 10 18.36 -6.55 -5.57
C ALA A 10 17.93 -5.38 -4.69
N GLY A 11 17.07 -4.50 -5.21
CA GLY A 11 16.46 -3.42 -4.42
C GLY A 11 15.64 -4.02 -3.28
N ALA A 12 16.28 -4.26 -2.14
CA ALA A 12 15.66 -4.86 -0.98
C ALA A 12 14.63 -3.86 -0.43
N ARG A 13 13.36 -4.16 -0.65
CA ARG A 13 12.24 -3.39 -0.11
C ARG A 13 12.36 -3.38 1.42
N PRO A 14 12.35 -2.22 2.10
CA PRO A 14 12.53 -2.15 3.56
C PRO A 14 11.55 -3.06 4.34
N ALA A 15 10.31 -3.17 3.86
CA ALA A 15 9.30 -4.05 4.44
C ALA A 15 9.69 -5.55 4.41
N CYS A 16 10.43 -6.00 3.40
CA CYS A 16 10.90 -7.39 3.31
C CYS A 16 11.88 -7.72 4.44
N LEU A 17 12.85 -6.83 4.70
CA LEU A 17 13.83 -7.01 5.76
C LEU A 17 13.18 -7.04 7.14
N LEU A 18 12.24 -6.13 7.40
CA LEU A 18 11.50 -6.07 8.66
C LEU A 18 10.63 -7.32 8.88
N ARG A 19 10.01 -7.85 7.82
CA ARG A 19 9.25 -9.11 7.89
C ARG A 19 10.14 -10.31 8.20
N MET A 20 11.29 -10.42 7.55
CA MET A 20 12.25 -11.50 7.82
C MET A 20 12.80 -11.42 9.25
N ALA A 21 13.11 -10.21 9.74
CA ALA A 21 13.50 -9.99 11.13
C ALA A 21 12.40 -10.39 12.13
N ALA A 22 11.13 -10.23 11.76
CA ALA A 22 9.97 -10.69 12.53
C ALA A 22 9.63 -12.19 12.33
N GLY A 23 10.48 -12.98 11.67
CA GLY A 23 10.23 -14.40 11.42
C GLY A 23 9.08 -14.66 10.45
N ARG A 24 8.75 -13.70 9.58
CA ARG A 24 7.71 -13.81 8.55
C ARG A 24 8.33 -13.90 7.16
N PRO A 25 7.62 -14.49 6.18
CA PRO A 25 8.07 -14.48 4.79
C PRO A 25 8.28 -13.04 4.29
N ALA A 26 9.32 -12.86 3.47
CA ALA A 26 9.66 -11.61 2.78
C ALA A 26 8.45 -10.92 2.11
N GLU A 27 7.56 -11.73 1.53
CA GLU A 27 6.33 -11.26 0.89
C GLU A 27 5.16 -11.23 1.89
N PRO A 28 4.33 -10.17 1.85
CA PRO A 28 3.10 -10.11 2.63
C PRO A 28 2.08 -11.13 2.10
N SER A 29 1.38 -11.80 3.01
CA SER A 29 0.32 -12.77 2.67
C SER A 29 -1.05 -12.10 2.51
N ALA A 30 -1.25 -10.97 3.18
CA ALA A 30 -2.47 -10.18 3.09
C ALA A 30 -2.15 -8.68 3.16
N ALA A 31 -3.04 -7.87 2.59
CA ALA A 31 -3.01 -6.43 2.69
C ALA A 31 -4.37 -5.93 3.17
N ILE A 32 -4.36 -4.98 4.11
CA ILE A 32 -5.54 -4.30 4.62
C ILE A 32 -5.66 -2.98 3.87
N LEU A 33 -6.83 -2.74 3.27
CA LEU A 33 -7.14 -1.48 2.60
C LEU A 33 -8.05 -0.65 3.50
N ASP A 34 -7.72 0.62 3.65
CA ASP A 34 -8.55 1.56 4.40
C ASP A 34 -8.64 2.90 3.65
N SER A 35 -9.70 3.65 3.93
CA SER A 35 -9.88 5.00 3.40
C SER A 35 -10.27 5.98 4.51
N ARG A 36 -9.62 7.15 4.51
CA ARG A 36 -9.90 8.20 5.49
C ARG A 36 -9.99 9.57 4.85
N THR A 37 -11.10 10.26 5.07
CA THR A 37 -11.26 11.67 4.70
C THR A 37 -10.54 12.59 5.70
N LEU A 38 -9.49 13.28 5.24
CA LEU A 38 -8.82 14.34 5.99
C LEU A 38 -9.42 15.70 5.66
N ARG A 39 -9.70 16.48 6.71
CA ARG A 39 -10.15 17.86 6.55
C ARG A 39 -8.96 18.72 6.10
N LEU A 40 -9.15 19.44 5.01
CA LEU A 40 -8.15 20.41 4.53
C LEU A 40 -8.57 21.82 4.88
N THR A 41 -7.59 22.72 4.94
CA THR A 41 -7.83 24.15 5.18
C THR A 41 -8.52 24.79 3.96
N PRO A 42 -9.20 25.93 4.12
CA PRO A 42 -9.87 26.61 3.02
C PRO A 42 -8.94 26.95 1.84
N GLU A 43 -7.63 27.16 2.09
CA GLU A 43 -6.64 27.48 1.06
C GLU A 43 -6.29 26.30 0.14
N SER A 44 -6.73 25.08 0.46
CA SER A 44 -6.48 23.87 -0.34
C SER A 44 -7.16 23.85 -1.72
N GLY A 45 -7.94 24.88 -2.05
CA GLY A 45 -8.35 25.21 -3.42
C GLY A 45 -9.12 24.10 -4.14
N HIS A 46 -8.77 23.87 -5.41
CA HIS A 46 -9.40 22.92 -6.34
C HIS A 46 -9.03 21.45 -6.10
N ARG A 47 -8.03 21.17 -5.25
CA ARG A 47 -7.54 19.80 -4.98
C ARG A 47 -8.40 19.08 -3.94
N ALA A 48 -9.18 19.83 -3.16
CA ALA A 48 -10.05 19.31 -2.12
C ALA A 48 -11.50 19.15 -2.62
N GLY A 49 -12.04 17.94 -2.48
CA GLY A 49 -13.45 17.63 -2.76
C GLY A 49 -14.34 17.84 -1.53
N TYR A 50 -15.65 17.84 -1.72
CA TYR A 50 -16.62 17.84 -0.62
C TYR A 50 -17.18 16.43 -0.43
N ASP A 51 -17.06 15.91 0.80
CA ASP A 51 -17.65 14.65 1.21
C ASP A 51 -19.00 14.96 1.89
N GLY A 52 -20.09 14.64 1.20
CA GLY A 52 -21.45 14.85 1.70
C GLY A 52 -21.80 13.98 2.91
N ALA A 53 -21.26 12.76 2.99
CA ALA A 53 -21.51 11.85 4.11
C ALA A 53 -20.82 12.36 5.40
N LYS A 54 -19.64 12.97 5.27
CA LYS A 54 -18.90 13.53 6.41
C LYS A 54 -19.08 15.04 6.60
N ARG A 55 -19.81 15.70 5.68
CA ARG A 55 -20.08 17.14 5.61
C ARG A 55 -18.80 17.99 5.71
N LYS A 56 -17.71 17.52 5.11
CA LYS A 56 -16.37 18.12 5.21
C LYS A 56 -15.76 18.29 3.83
N LYS A 57 -15.09 19.43 3.61
CA LYS A 57 -14.20 19.64 2.46
C LYS A 57 -12.82 19.08 2.79
N GLY A 58 -12.24 18.33 1.88
CA GLY A 58 -10.99 17.63 2.17
C GLY A 58 -10.48 16.74 1.04
N SER A 59 -9.52 15.89 1.40
CA SER A 59 -9.02 14.81 0.56
C SER A 59 -9.23 13.48 1.26
N LYS A 60 -9.45 12.42 0.50
CA LYS A 60 -9.48 11.05 0.97
C LYS A 60 -8.11 10.43 0.77
N LEU A 61 -7.58 9.83 1.84
CA LEU A 61 -6.41 8.99 1.81
C LEU A 61 -6.86 7.55 1.66
N HIS A 62 -6.39 6.87 0.63
CA HIS A 62 -6.55 5.43 0.42
C HIS A 62 -5.23 4.77 0.72
N LEU A 63 -5.19 3.92 1.74
CA LEU A 63 -3.97 3.32 2.26
C LEU A 63 -4.06 1.80 2.24
N ALA A 64 -2.96 1.17 1.84
CA ALA A 64 -2.78 -0.27 1.90
C ALA A 64 -1.63 -0.58 2.84
N VAL A 65 -1.88 -1.41 3.84
CA VAL A 65 -0.87 -1.85 4.80
C VAL A 65 -0.76 -3.37 4.82
N ASP A 66 0.43 -3.87 5.11
CA ASP A 66 0.68 -5.28 5.40
C ASP A 66 0.15 -5.66 6.79
N THR A 67 0.07 -6.95 7.09
CA THR A 67 -0.37 -7.48 8.39
C THR A 67 0.51 -7.06 9.57
N LEU A 68 1.75 -6.64 9.31
CA LEU A 68 2.64 -6.07 10.34
C LEU A 68 2.54 -4.53 10.42
N GLY A 69 1.64 -3.89 9.65
CA GLY A 69 1.45 -2.44 9.65
C GLY A 69 2.39 -1.67 8.72
N HIS A 70 3.20 -2.35 7.91
CA HIS A 70 4.06 -1.67 6.93
C HIS A 70 3.24 -1.14 5.75
N LEU A 71 3.46 0.12 5.37
CA LEU A 71 2.77 0.74 4.24
C LEU A 71 3.21 0.11 2.90
N LEU A 72 2.24 -0.37 2.12
CA LEU A 72 2.45 -0.98 0.81
C LEU A 72 2.12 0.00 -0.33
N ALA A 73 1.05 0.78 -0.17
CA ALA A 73 0.65 1.81 -1.12
C ALA A 73 -0.17 2.90 -0.41
N LEU A 74 -0.07 4.13 -0.90
CA LEU A 74 -0.87 5.27 -0.45
C LEU A 74 -1.26 6.10 -1.67
N HIS A 75 -2.53 6.46 -1.76
CA HIS A 75 -3.03 7.36 -2.78
C HIS A 75 -3.96 8.41 -2.16
N VAL A 76 -3.95 9.62 -2.70
CA VAL A 76 -4.75 10.74 -2.21
C VAL A 76 -5.67 11.19 -3.33
N THR A 77 -6.97 11.20 -3.05
CA THR A 77 -7.99 11.71 -3.97
C THR A 77 -8.75 12.87 -3.35
N PRO A 78 -9.46 13.69 -4.14
CA PRO A 78 -10.47 14.59 -3.60
C PRO A 78 -11.49 13.82 -2.76
N ALA A 79 -12.04 14.43 -1.72
CA ALA A 79 -12.97 13.74 -0.81
C ALA A 79 -14.32 13.33 -1.44
N ALA A 80 -14.60 13.79 -2.66
CA ALA A 80 -15.76 13.37 -3.43
C ALA A 80 -15.55 12.03 -4.17
N ALA A 81 -14.33 11.49 -4.20
CA ALA A 81 -14.03 10.23 -4.88
C ALA A 81 -14.72 9.05 -4.19
N ASP A 82 -15.18 8.10 -5.00
CA ASP A 82 -15.80 6.86 -4.52
C ASP A 82 -14.73 5.85 -4.09
N ASP A 83 -14.86 5.33 -2.88
CA ASP A 83 -13.87 4.43 -2.28
C ASP A 83 -13.83 3.10 -3.05
N ARG A 84 -14.96 2.66 -3.61
CA ARG A 84 -15.03 1.42 -4.39
C ARG A 84 -14.23 1.49 -5.69
N ALA A 85 -14.18 2.66 -6.32
CA ALA A 85 -13.38 2.87 -7.53
C ALA A 85 -11.86 2.84 -7.21
N GLU A 86 -11.47 3.36 -6.05
CA GLU A 86 -10.07 3.46 -5.66
C GLU A 86 -9.49 2.14 -5.10
N VAL A 87 -10.32 1.21 -4.59
CA VAL A 87 -9.89 -0.13 -4.16
C VAL A 87 -9.14 -0.87 -5.28
N GLY A 88 -9.64 -0.84 -6.52
CA GLY A 88 -9.01 -1.52 -7.65
C GLY A 88 -7.61 -0.96 -7.96
N ARG A 89 -7.49 0.36 -7.91
CA ARG A 89 -6.21 1.06 -8.11
C ARG A 89 -5.22 0.72 -7.00
N LEU A 90 -5.68 0.71 -5.75
CA LEU A 90 -4.88 0.40 -4.59
C LEU A 90 -4.41 -1.07 -4.61
N ALA A 91 -5.27 -2.00 -5.01
CA ALA A 91 -4.92 -3.41 -5.18
C ALA A 91 -3.85 -3.59 -6.27
N ALA A 92 -3.96 -2.89 -7.40
CA ALA A 92 -2.94 -2.91 -8.45
C ALA A 92 -1.59 -2.34 -7.97
N ALA A 93 -1.63 -1.25 -7.19
CA ALA A 93 -0.43 -0.68 -6.58
C ALA A 93 0.23 -1.64 -5.59
N VAL A 94 -0.55 -2.32 -4.74
CA VAL A 94 -0.06 -3.38 -3.84
C VAL A 94 0.59 -4.52 -4.63
N GLN A 95 -0.04 -4.99 -5.71
CA GLN A 95 0.53 -6.05 -6.54
C GLN A 95 1.87 -5.62 -7.15
N LYS A 96 1.97 -4.40 -7.66
CA LYS A 96 3.24 -3.85 -8.17
C LYS A 96 4.30 -3.74 -7.08
N ALA A 97 3.93 -3.28 -5.90
CA ALA A 97 4.84 -3.11 -4.77
C ALA A 97 5.29 -4.44 -4.14
N THR A 98 4.52 -5.52 -4.36
CA THR A 98 4.75 -6.84 -3.73
C THR A 98 5.33 -7.89 -4.66
N ARG A 99 5.19 -7.72 -5.98
CA ARG A 99 5.71 -8.67 -6.98
C ARG A 99 7.24 -8.79 -6.87
N PRO A 100 7.79 -10.01 -6.86
CA PRO A 100 9.22 -10.20 -6.94
C PRO A 100 9.72 -9.81 -8.34
N GLU A 101 10.85 -9.10 -8.41
CA GLU A 101 11.54 -8.69 -9.65
C GLU A 101 12.32 -9.85 -10.28
N ASP A 102 12.14 -11.07 -9.77
CA ASP A 102 12.97 -12.20 -10.14
C ASP A 102 12.44 -12.86 -11.41
N GLY A 103 13.22 -12.74 -12.50
CA GLY A 103 13.02 -13.38 -13.81
C GLY A 103 13.04 -14.92 -13.79
N ASN A 104 12.74 -15.55 -12.67
CA ASN A 104 12.52 -16.99 -12.60
C ASN A 104 11.05 -17.29 -12.96
N ARG A 105 10.86 -17.95 -14.11
CA ARG A 105 9.56 -18.35 -14.68
C ARG A 105 8.70 -19.24 -13.74
N PHE A 106 9.25 -19.65 -12.60
CA PHE A 106 8.62 -20.46 -11.55
C PHE A 106 8.17 -19.68 -10.30
N ALA A 107 8.29 -18.35 -10.23
CA ALA A 107 7.72 -17.56 -9.14
C ALA A 107 6.19 -17.72 -9.13
N ARG A 108 5.68 -18.62 -8.28
CA ARG A 108 4.24 -18.80 -8.02
C ARG A 108 3.62 -17.42 -7.84
N ARG A 109 2.64 -17.05 -8.68
CA ARG A 109 1.77 -15.89 -8.44
C ARG A 109 1.14 -16.06 -7.05
N LYS A 110 1.75 -15.50 -6.01
CA LYS A 110 1.14 -15.45 -4.69
C LYS A 110 0.10 -14.35 -4.76
N HIS A 111 -1.15 -14.73 -4.64
CA HIS A 111 -2.24 -13.76 -4.50
C HIS A 111 -2.12 -13.18 -3.08
N VAL A 112 -1.77 -11.90 -2.99
CA VAL A 112 -1.92 -11.15 -1.74
C VAL A 112 -3.43 -11.04 -1.51
N LYS A 113 -3.92 -11.67 -0.45
CA LYS A 113 -5.34 -11.55 -0.09
C LYS A 113 -5.61 -10.11 0.35
N THR A 114 -6.53 -9.45 -0.33
CA THR A 114 -6.96 -8.10 0.04
C THR A 114 -8.10 -8.23 1.04
N ILE A 115 -7.96 -7.59 2.19
CA ILE A 115 -8.99 -7.50 3.23
C ILE A 115 -9.47 -6.05 3.21
N ILE A 116 -10.77 -5.85 2.96
CA ILE A 116 -11.46 -4.56 2.92
C ILE A 116 -12.22 -4.38 4.22
#